data_AF-A0A9X2KRU4-F1
#
_entry.id   AF-A0A9X2KRU4-F1
#
_cell.length_a   1.000
_cell.length_b   1.000
_cell.length_c   1.000
_cell.angle_alpha   90.00
_cell.angle_beta   90.00
_cell.angle_gamma   90.00
#
_symmetry.space_group_name_H-M   'P 1'
#
loop_
_entity.id
_entity.type
_entity.pdbx_description
1 polymer ?
#
loop_
_entity_poly.entity_id
_entity_poly.type
_entity_poly.pdbx_seq_one_letter_code
_entity_poly.pdbx_strand_id
1 'polypeptide(L)'
;MGEFRQPVGIFIDNADLGKAEETRELVNALAFDADFECHLVLSCATEPPFDLHRAMMELRLTSIGPAELSFEAVDVVALFNEAGVSGLTENMTTLVLSQSEGWPAAVRLMQVLASTGNGLKSLDGGLASEAERLADTLFESLMGRLSPELRNFLSEIAVFASFSPELLSWSTGTRRAGEFLSYLVANNILIVTLDGQGQWFRFHALFRRYLLRQASQNVPAGRLQDVARRGSQWLERHGFIEPSLDLAIQIQDIAPAVRLVEKLSWSLVRQKGYLASFIALAQKVTLLGGTLGTEGSFWLAWALIFERRYEEAREAILAIKARIEASVVSAEHRQTLTAKADLARIVNQTFVIRAPIRNIWTNPEITRR
;
A
#
# COMPACT_ATOMS: atom_id res chain seq x y z
N MET A 1 46.98 25.72 -17.87
CA MET A 1 45.70 26.08 -17.22
C MET A 1 45.03 27.10 -18.13
N GLY A 2 44.05 26.68 -18.91
CA GLY A 2 43.34 27.56 -19.84
C GLY A 2 42.30 28.37 -19.08
N GLU A 3 42.26 29.68 -19.29
CA GLU A 3 41.26 30.58 -18.71
C GLU A 3 39.86 30.20 -19.24
N PHE A 4 39.05 29.53 -18.43
CA PHE A 4 37.61 29.42 -18.68
C PHE A 4 36.95 30.77 -18.39
N ARG A 5 36.89 31.65 -19.39
CA ARG A 5 36.29 33.00 -19.29
C ARG A 5 34.75 33.01 -19.31
N GLN A 6 34.11 31.85 -19.42
CA GLN A 6 32.65 31.71 -19.46
C GLN A 6 32.21 30.68 -18.40
N PRO A 7 31.01 30.83 -17.81
CA PRO A 7 30.47 29.85 -16.88
C PRO A 7 30.45 28.45 -17.49
N VAL A 8 30.95 27.46 -16.74
CA VAL A 8 31.03 26.06 -17.19
C VAL A 8 29.99 25.23 -16.46
N GLY A 9 29.12 24.55 -17.21
CA GLY A 9 28.21 23.54 -16.68
C GLY A 9 28.84 22.15 -16.75
N ILE A 10 28.99 21.46 -15.61
CA ILE A 10 29.52 20.10 -15.54
C ILE A 10 28.39 19.16 -15.11
N PHE A 11 28.08 18.17 -15.96
CA PHE A 11 27.08 17.15 -15.68
C PHE A 11 27.77 15.83 -15.37
N ILE A 12 27.54 15.30 -14.16
CA ILE A 12 28.05 14.00 -13.74
C ILE A 12 26.86 13.10 -13.46
N ASP A 13 26.67 12.10 -14.33
CA ASP A 13 25.62 11.11 -14.18
C ASP A 13 26.09 9.95 -13.28
N ASN A 14 25.25 9.53 -12.34
CA ASN A 14 25.51 8.47 -11.36
C ASN A 14 26.77 8.71 -10.52
N ALA A 15 26.92 9.93 -10.00
CA ALA A 15 28.12 10.34 -9.26
C ALA A 15 28.37 9.48 -7.99
N ASP A 16 27.33 8.88 -7.43
CA ASP A 16 27.40 8.03 -6.24
C ASP A 16 28.00 6.62 -6.49
N LEU A 17 28.26 6.25 -7.75
CA LEU A 17 28.99 5.01 -8.06
C LEU A 17 30.49 5.11 -7.74
N GLY A 18 31.05 6.32 -7.71
CA GLY A 18 32.45 6.57 -7.37
C GLY A 18 32.67 6.62 -5.85
N LYS A 19 32.92 5.46 -5.22
CA LYS A 19 33.13 5.37 -3.76
C LYS A 19 34.55 5.68 -3.29
N ALA A 20 35.43 6.07 -4.19
CA ALA A 20 36.82 6.39 -3.87
C ALA A 20 36.92 7.79 -3.26
N GLU A 21 37.78 8.00 -2.26
CA GLU A 21 37.91 9.31 -1.61
C GLU A 21 38.36 10.37 -2.62
N GLU A 22 39.16 9.99 -3.62
CA GLU A 22 39.61 10.83 -4.71
C GLU A 22 38.45 11.37 -5.55
N THR A 23 37.34 10.62 -5.65
CA THR A 23 36.11 11.11 -6.30
C THR A 23 35.51 12.24 -5.48
N ARG A 24 35.43 12.06 -4.15
CA ARG A 24 34.90 13.07 -3.24
C ARG A 24 35.74 14.33 -3.22
N GLU A 25 37.06 14.18 -3.19
CA GLU A 25 38.03 15.29 -3.26
C GLU A 25 37.87 16.08 -4.55
N LEU A 26 37.78 15.40 -5.70
CA LEU A 26 37.58 16.05 -7.00
C LEU A 26 36.27 16.85 -7.05
N VAL A 27 35.17 16.23 -6.62
CA VAL A 27 33.85 16.88 -6.64
C VAL A 27 33.80 18.06 -5.66
N ASN A 28 34.42 17.94 -4.48
CA ASN A 28 34.60 19.05 -3.55
C ASN A 28 35.41 20.19 -4.16
N ALA A 29 36.52 19.89 -4.82
CA ALA A 29 37.35 20.90 -5.47
C ALA A 29 36.56 21.64 -6.57
N LEU A 30 35.78 20.92 -7.37
CA LEU A 30 34.90 21.53 -8.38
C LEU A 30 33.78 22.38 -7.77
N ALA A 31 33.19 21.94 -6.66
CA ALA A 31 32.07 22.63 -6.02
C ALA A 31 32.53 23.88 -5.24
N PHE A 32 33.67 23.81 -4.55
CA PHE A 32 34.06 24.80 -3.54
C PHE A 32 35.32 25.57 -3.87
N ASP A 33 36.26 24.98 -4.61
CA ASP A 33 37.62 25.49 -4.75
C ASP A 33 38.00 25.83 -6.20
N ALA A 34 37.08 25.66 -7.15
CA ALA A 34 37.31 25.94 -8.57
C ALA A 34 37.66 27.42 -8.78
N ASP A 35 38.71 27.67 -9.57
CA ASP A 35 39.18 29.01 -9.95
C ASP A 35 38.39 29.62 -11.12
N PHE A 36 37.27 29.00 -11.49
CA PHE A 36 36.33 29.42 -12.53
C PHE A 36 34.87 29.25 -12.08
N GLU A 37 33.96 29.96 -12.74
CA GLU A 37 32.53 29.86 -12.47
C GLU A 37 32.00 28.49 -12.94
N CYS A 38 31.76 27.59 -11.99
CA CYS A 38 31.35 26.21 -12.23
C CYS A 38 29.94 25.95 -11.71
N HIS A 39 29.05 25.48 -12.60
CA HIS A 39 27.73 24.98 -12.25
C HIS A 39 27.74 23.46 -12.34
N LEU A 40 27.72 22.79 -11.18
CA LEU A 40 27.76 21.35 -11.10
C LEU A 40 26.35 20.77 -11.03
N VAL A 41 26.03 19.84 -11.92
CA VAL A 41 24.78 19.08 -11.94
C VAL A 41 25.13 17.61 -11.74
N LEU A 42 24.68 17.05 -10.62
CA LEU A 42 24.93 15.67 -10.23
C LEU A 42 23.62 14.89 -10.24
N SER A 43 23.63 13.68 -10.81
CA SER A 43 22.60 12.69 -10.53
C SER A 43 23.16 11.64 -9.57
N CYS A 44 22.40 11.31 -8.52
CA CYS A 44 22.78 10.33 -7.52
C CYS A 44 21.56 9.52 -7.09
N ALA A 45 21.73 8.21 -6.88
CA ALA A 45 20.71 7.37 -6.26
C ALA A 45 20.82 7.34 -4.72
N THR A 46 21.99 7.72 -4.20
CA THR A 46 22.31 7.84 -2.78
C THR A 46 22.96 9.19 -2.46
N GLU A 47 23.60 9.31 -1.28
CA GLU A 47 24.27 10.55 -0.88
C GLU A 47 25.37 10.92 -1.90
N PRO A 48 25.38 12.16 -2.39
CA PRO A 48 26.32 12.57 -3.42
C PRO A 48 27.74 12.65 -2.85
N PRO A 49 28.79 12.41 -3.67
CA PRO A 49 30.17 12.35 -3.21
C PRO A 49 30.76 13.75 -3.02
N PHE A 50 30.17 14.60 -2.17
CA PHE A 50 30.74 15.90 -1.77
C PHE A 50 30.20 16.34 -0.40
N ASP A 51 30.73 17.43 0.16
CA ASP A 51 30.24 18.00 1.41
C ASP A 51 28.87 18.67 1.24
N LEU A 52 27.81 17.87 1.35
CA LEU A 52 26.43 18.30 1.21
C LEU A 52 26.07 19.37 2.26
N HIS A 53 26.54 19.20 3.50
CA HIS A 53 26.24 20.14 4.59
C HIS A 53 26.85 21.51 4.34
N ARG A 54 28.09 21.57 3.84
CA ARG A 54 28.72 22.82 3.44
C ARG A 54 27.92 23.51 2.34
N ALA A 55 27.55 22.79 1.27
CA ALA A 55 26.76 23.38 0.18
C ALA A 55 25.37 23.87 0.63
N MET A 56 24.73 23.17 1.57
CA MET A 56 23.48 23.61 2.21
C MET A 56 23.68 24.90 3.01
N MET A 57 24.71 24.98 3.86
CA MET A 57 25.00 26.15 4.70
C MET A 57 25.43 27.37 3.88
N GLU A 58 26.13 27.16 2.77
CA GLU A 58 26.48 28.22 1.83
C GLU A 58 25.32 28.61 0.90
N LEU A 59 24.15 27.96 0.99
CA LEU A 59 22.98 28.16 0.11
C LEU A 59 23.32 27.97 -1.38
N ARG A 60 24.24 27.05 -1.68
CA ARG A 60 24.71 26.72 -3.05
C ARG A 60 24.15 25.40 -3.57
N LEU A 61 23.13 24.85 -2.89
CA LEU A 61 22.51 23.58 -3.22
C LEU A 61 21.06 23.76 -3.66
N THR A 62 20.74 23.23 -4.84
CA THR A 62 19.36 22.93 -5.25
C THR A 62 19.24 21.41 -5.37
N SER A 63 18.35 20.81 -4.57
CA SER A 63 18.06 19.38 -4.65
C SER A 63 16.73 19.17 -5.36
N ILE A 64 16.70 18.23 -6.30
CA ILE A 64 15.49 17.78 -6.99
C ILE A 64 15.32 16.30 -6.63
N GLY A 65 14.32 15.99 -5.81
CA GLY A 65 14.09 14.65 -5.29
C GLY A 65 13.08 13.85 -6.12
N PRO A 66 12.76 12.63 -5.67
CA PRO A 66 11.78 11.78 -6.35
C PRO A 66 10.39 12.41 -6.47
N ALA A 67 9.98 13.23 -5.49
CA ALA A 67 8.68 13.90 -5.51
C ALA A 67 8.62 14.94 -6.65
N GLU A 68 9.67 15.74 -6.83
CA GLU A 68 9.77 16.75 -7.88
C GLU A 68 9.98 16.13 -9.28
N LEU A 69 10.57 14.94 -9.35
CA LEU A 69 10.76 14.20 -10.61
C LEU A 69 9.55 13.34 -11.00
N SER A 70 8.62 13.11 -10.08
CA SER A 70 7.44 12.29 -10.35
C SER A 70 6.49 13.04 -11.26
N PHE A 71 6.04 12.37 -12.32
CA PHE A 71 5.10 12.95 -13.27
C PHE A 71 3.74 13.15 -12.61
N GLU A 72 3.20 14.34 -12.81
CA GLU A 72 1.83 14.67 -12.48
C GLU A 72 0.91 14.46 -13.70
N ALA A 73 -0.39 14.68 -13.52
CA ALA A 73 -1.38 14.51 -14.58
C ALA A 73 -1.06 15.36 -15.83
N VAL A 74 -0.53 16.56 -15.63
CA VAL A 74 -0.14 17.46 -16.72
C VAL A 74 1.02 16.87 -17.54
N ASP A 75 2.02 16.28 -16.88
CA ASP A 75 3.20 15.70 -17.53
C ASP A 75 2.83 14.43 -18.31
N VAL A 76 1.95 13.59 -17.74
CA VAL A 76 1.41 12.41 -18.41
C VAL A 76 0.67 12.82 -19.69
N VAL A 77 -0.24 13.79 -19.60
CA VAL A 77 -1.00 14.26 -20.76
C VAL A 77 -0.08 14.87 -21.82
N ALA A 78 0.90 15.69 -21.41
CA ALA A 78 1.89 16.27 -22.30
C ALA A 78 2.69 15.20 -23.04
N LEU A 79 3.24 14.22 -22.32
CA LEU A 79 4.05 13.14 -22.90
C LEU A 79 3.28 12.31 -23.92
N PHE A 80 2.01 11.98 -23.64
CA PHE A 80 1.18 11.21 -24.56
C PHE A 80 0.80 12.02 -25.80
N ASN A 81 0.50 13.31 -25.63
CA ASN A 81 0.20 14.20 -26.75
C ASN A 81 1.40 14.36 -27.70
N GLU A 82 2.62 14.51 -27.17
CA GLU A 82 3.85 14.58 -27.97
C GLU A 82 4.07 13.33 -28.83
N ALA A 83 3.61 12.17 -28.34
CA ALA A 83 3.68 10.92 -29.07
C ALA A 83 2.52 10.68 -30.06
N GLY A 84 1.64 11.67 -30.25
CA GLY A 84 0.48 11.54 -31.13
C GLY A 84 -0.67 10.69 -30.56
N VAL A 85 -0.62 10.35 -29.26
CA VAL A 85 -1.70 9.65 -28.55
C VAL A 85 -2.57 10.68 -27.84
N SER A 86 -3.32 11.46 -28.64
CA SER A 86 -4.16 12.54 -28.13
C SER A 86 -5.49 12.04 -27.55
N GLY A 87 -6.02 12.76 -26.56
CA GLY A 87 -7.38 12.54 -26.04
C GLY A 87 -7.46 11.71 -24.76
N LEU A 88 -6.39 11.68 -23.94
CA LEU A 88 -6.45 11.05 -22.63
C LEU A 88 -7.59 11.69 -21.81
N THR A 89 -8.48 10.84 -21.34
CA THR A 89 -9.48 11.25 -20.36
C THR A 89 -8.86 11.38 -18.97
N GLU A 90 -9.53 12.08 -18.07
CA GLU A 90 -9.11 12.18 -16.66
C GLU A 90 -9.01 10.80 -16.01
N ASN A 91 -9.95 9.90 -16.31
CA ASN A 91 -9.93 8.51 -15.82
C ASN A 91 -8.70 7.73 -16.34
N MET A 92 -8.36 7.88 -17.62
CA MET A 92 -7.17 7.23 -18.21
C MET A 92 -5.88 7.78 -17.61
N THR A 93 -5.80 9.09 -17.41
CA THR A 93 -4.64 9.74 -16.79
C THR A 93 -4.46 9.27 -15.34
N THR A 94 -5.57 9.21 -14.59
CA THR A 94 -5.60 8.66 -13.23
C THR A 94 -5.15 7.20 -13.20
N LEU A 95 -5.58 6.40 -14.19
CA LEU A 95 -5.13 5.02 -14.32
C LEU A 95 -3.63 4.93 -14.53
N VAL A 96 -3.06 5.68 -15.49
CA VAL A 96 -1.61 5.70 -15.75
C VAL A 96 -0.82 6.10 -14.51
N LEU A 97 -1.25 7.15 -13.81
CA LEU A 97 -0.62 7.60 -12.56
C LEU A 97 -0.74 6.55 -11.46
N SER A 98 -1.90 5.91 -11.29
CA SER A 98 -2.11 4.87 -10.28
C SER A 98 -1.22 3.64 -10.50
N GLN A 99 -0.90 3.31 -11.75
CA GLN A 99 -0.06 2.16 -12.10
C GLN A 99 1.42 2.50 -12.07
N SER A 100 1.82 3.70 -12.47
CA SER A 100 3.23 4.14 -12.47
C SER A 100 3.69 4.78 -11.17
N GLU A 101 2.77 5.19 -10.30
CA GLU A 101 3.05 6.11 -9.18
C GLU A 101 3.78 7.38 -9.64
N GLY A 102 3.55 7.84 -10.88
CA GLY A 102 4.24 8.98 -11.47
C GLY A 102 5.67 8.68 -11.94
N TRP A 103 6.15 7.43 -11.87
CA TRP A 103 7.50 7.09 -12.29
C TRP A 103 7.73 7.35 -13.80
N PRO A 104 8.61 8.29 -14.21
CA PRO A 104 8.72 8.72 -15.60
C PRO A 104 9.01 7.58 -16.58
N ALA A 105 9.84 6.61 -16.18
CA ALA A 105 10.15 5.47 -17.03
C ALA A 105 8.92 4.58 -17.27
N ALA A 106 8.10 4.31 -16.25
CA ALA A 106 6.85 3.54 -16.43
C ALA A 106 5.80 4.30 -17.23
N VAL A 107 5.66 5.62 -17.03
CA VAL A 107 4.77 6.46 -17.84
C VAL A 107 5.21 6.44 -19.30
N ARG A 108 6.50 6.62 -19.57
CA ARG A 108 7.06 6.52 -20.93
C ARG A 108 6.82 5.15 -21.55
N LEU A 109 6.94 4.09 -20.76
CA LEU A 109 6.66 2.73 -21.22
C LEU A 109 5.21 2.55 -21.66
N MET A 110 4.27 2.99 -20.82
CA MET A 110 2.83 2.95 -21.11
C MET A 110 2.51 3.79 -22.34
N GLN A 111 3.13 4.96 -22.49
CA GLN A 111 2.98 5.81 -23.66
C GLN A 111 3.49 5.11 -24.93
N VAL A 112 4.70 4.54 -24.91
CA VAL A 112 5.28 3.85 -26.07
C VAL A 112 4.35 2.73 -26.53
N LEU A 113 3.88 1.91 -25.59
CA LEU A 113 2.94 0.83 -25.88
C LEU A 113 1.61 1.35 -26.44
N ALA A 114 1.10 2.48 -25.94
CA ALA A 114 -0.10 3.12 -26.48
C ALA A 114 0.11 3.60 -27.92
N SER A 115 1.29 4.13 -28.23
CA SER A 115 1.64 4.63 -29.57
C SER A 115 1.89 3.53 -30.60
N THR A 116 2.42 2.37 -30.17
CA THR A 116 2.68 1.23 -31.06
C THR A 116 1.52 0.24 -31.15
N GLY A 117 0.55 0.33 -30.23
CA GLY A 117 -0.64 -0.51 -30.16
C GLY A 117 -1.90 0.14 -30.75
N ASN A 118 -3.06 -0.17 -30.17
CA ASN A 118 -4.37 0.37 -30.58
C ASN A 118 -4.69 1.76 -30.00
N GLY A 119 -3.68 2.64 -29.82
CA GLY A 119 -3.87 3.97 -29.25
C GLY A 119 -4.46 3.92 -27.84
N LEU A 120 -5.30 4.90 -27.47
CA LEU A 120 -5.94 4.98 -26.15
C LEU A 120 -6.82 3.78 -25.80
N LYS A 121 -7.36 3.05 -26.79
CA LYS A 121 -8.16 1.83 -26.53
C LYS A 121 -7.34 0.73 -25.86
N SER A 122 -6.01 0.80 -26.00
CA SER A 122 -5.15 -0.11 -25.28
C SER A 122 -5.11 0.23 -23.77
N LEU A 123 -5.49 1.45 -23.32
CA LEU A 123 -5.54 1.84 -21.90
C LEU A 123 -6.73 1.23 -21.15
N ASP A 124 -7.74 0.71 -21.87
CA ASP A 124 -8.96 0.11 -21.32
C ASP A 124 -8.75 -1.33 -20.79
N GLY A 125 -7.60 -1.58 -20.14
CA GLY A 125 -7.25 -2.83 -19.46
C GLY A 125 -6.10 -3.63 -20.09
N GLY A 126 -5.84 -3.48 -21.40
CA GLY A 126 -4.75 -4.19 -22.10
C GLY A 126 -3.35 -3.65 -21.80
N LEU A 127 -3.20 -2.34 -21.68
CA LEU A 127 -1.92 -1.65 -21.45
C LEU A 127 -1.40 -1.86 -20.05
N ALA A 128 -2.27 -1.99 -19.04
CA ALA A 128 -1.80 -2.36 -17.71
C ALA A 128 -1.07 -3.70 -17.77
N SER A 129 -1.59 -4.68 -18.53
CA SER A 129 -0.94 -5.98 -18.72
C SER A 129 0.32 -5.89 -19.59
N GLU A 130 0.33 -5.08 -20.65
CA GLU A 130 1.47 -5.00 -21.57
C GLU A 130 2.62 -4.15 -21.00
N ALA A 131 2.31 -3.07 -20.29
CA ALA A 131 3.28 -2.27 -19.54
C ALA A 131 3.82 -3.04 -18.35
N GLU A 132 3.00 -3.87 -17.70
CA GLU A 132 3.45 -4.82 -16.70
C GLU A 132 4.41 -5.86 -17.29
N ARG A 133 4.13 -6.42 -18.48
CA ARG A 133 5.08 -7.31 -19.18
C ARG A 133 6.40 -6.64 -19.51
N LEU A 134 6.37 -5.40 -19.98
CA LEU A 134 7.60 -4.69 -20.34
C LEU A 134 8.37 -4.26 -19.07
N ALA A 135 7.68 -3.85 -18.02
CA ALA A 135 8.29 -3.64 -16.70
C ALA A 135 8.88 -4.95 -16.15
N ASP A 136 8.24 -6.10 -16.38
CA ASP A 136 8.76 -7.41 -15.98
C ASP A 136 10.13 -7.68 -16.62
N THR A 137 10.34 -7.33 -17.90
CA THR A 137 11.67 -7.48 -18.53
C THR A 137 12.76 -6.61 -17.89
N LEU A 138 12.40 -5.38 -17.48
CA LEU A 138 13.32 -4.49 -16.75
C LEU A 138 13.62 -5.06 -15.36
N PHE A 139 12.60 -5.55 -14.66
CA PHE A 139 12.75 -6.17 -13.35
C PHE A 139 13.49 -7.50 -13.42
N GLU A 140 13.34 -8.29 -14.47
CA GLU A 140 14.13 -9.50 -14.71
C GLU A 140 15.62 -9.18 -14.85
N SER A 141 15.97 -8.14 -15.62
CA SER A 141 17.35 -7.66 -15.74
C SER A 141 17.92 -7.20 -14.40
N LEU A 142 17.13 -6.45 -13.61
CA LEU A 142 17.49 -6.03 -12.26
C LEU A 142 17.72 -7.25 -11.35
N MET A 143 16.76 -8.18 -11.32
CA MET A 143 16.82 -9.40 -10.53
C MET A 143 18.01 -10.29 -10.91
N GLY A 144 18.34 -10.36 -12.21
CA GLY A 144 19.48 -11.12 -12.72
C GLY A 144 20.82 -10.67 -12.12
N ARG A 145 20.94 -9.40 -11.72
CA ARG A 145 22.15 -8.84 -11.08
C ARG A 145 22.22 -9.12 -9.58
N LEU A 146 21.11 -9.51 -8.95
CA LEU A 146 21.06 -9.79 -7.52
C LEU A 146 21.56 -11.20 -7.20
N SER A 147 22.03 -11.43 -5.98
CA SER A 147 22.35 -12.79 -5.54
C SER A 147 21.08 -13.65 -5.46
N PRO A 148 21.18 -14.99 -5.66
CA PRO A 148 20.03 -15.89 -5.51
C PRO A 148 19.33 -15.73 -4.15
N GLU A 149 20.10 -15.51 -3.09
CA GLU A 149 19.59 -15.31 -1.74
C GLU A 149 18.73 -14.05 -1.62
N LEU A 150 19.19 -12.93 -2.18
CA LEU A 150 18.44 -11.67 -2.15
C LEU A 150 17.18 -11.75 -3.02
N ARG A 151 17.25 -12.42 -4.18
CA ARG A 151 16.06 -12.65 -5.03
C ARG A 151 14.97 -13.43 -4.30
N ASN A 152 15.35 -14.50 -3.60
CA ASN A 152 14.43 -15.31 -2.82
C ASN A 152 13.85 -14.49 -1.67
N PHE A 153 14.70 -13.73 -0.95
CA PHE A 153 14.25 -12.86 0.12
C PHE A 153 13.22 -11.83 -0.35
N LEU A 154 13.48 -11.13 -1.45
CA LEU A 154 12.55 -10.16 -2.06
C LEU A 154 11.20 -10.78 -2.38
N SER A 155 11.21 -11.99 -2.95
CA SER A 155 10.00 -12.73 -3.30
C SER A 155 9.22 -13.16 -2.05
N GLU A 156 9.90 -13.60 -0.98
CA GLU A 156 9.26 -13.97 0.29
C GLU A 156 8.56 -12.79 0.97
N ILE A 157 9.18 -11.60 0.93
CA ILE A 157 8.68 -10.44 1.67
C ILE A 157 7.66 -9.61 0.87
N ALA A 158 7.48 -9.90 -0.42
CA ALA A 158 6.50 -9.22 -1.28
C ALA A 158 5.05 -9.34 -0.79
N VAL A 159 4.76 -10.33 0.06
CA VAL A 159 3.46 -10.48 0.72
C VAL A 159 3.11 -9.27 1.60
N PHE A 160 4.10 -8.59 2.18
CA PHE A 160 3.88 -7.42 3.01
C PHE A 160 3.58 -6.19 2.14
N ALA A 161 2.55 -5.43 2.52
CA ALA A 161 2.24 -4.14 1.87
C ALA A 161 3.28 -3.07 2.27
N SER A 162 3.69 -3.09 3.53
CA SER A 162 4.79 -2.31 4.09
C SER A 162 5.56 -3.17 5.10
N PHE A 163 6.82 -2.85 5.34
CA PHE A 163 7.71 -3.63 6.18
C PHE A 163 8.78 -2.80 6.88
N SER A 164 9.25 -3.32 8.02
CA SER A 164 10.39 -2.81 8.78
C SER A 164 11.45 -3.92 8.93
N PRO A 165 12.72 -3.58 9.26
CA PRO A 165 13.76 -4.58 9.50
C PRO A 165 13.35 -5.65 10.53
N GLU A 166 12.66 -5.27 11.60
CA GLU A 166 12.23 -6.17 12.68
C GLU A 166 11.12 -7.11 12.20
N LEU A 167 10.14 -6.60 11.46
CA LEU A 167 9.09 -7.42 10.86
C LEU A 167 9.71 -8.45 9.93
N LEU A 168 10.64 -8.04 9.06
CA LEU A 168 11.28 -8.96 8.11
C LEU A 168 12.10 -10.02 8.83
N SER A 169 12.89 -9.63 9.82
CA SER A 169 13.71 -10.55 10.63
C SER A 169 12.85 -11.60 11.33
N TRP A 170 11.74 -11.17 11.95
CA TRP A 170 10.81 -12.07 12.64
C TRP A 170 10.08 -12.98 11.66
N SER A 171 9.51 -12.41 10.61
CA SER A 171 8.60 -13.11 9.70
C SER A 171 9.31 -14.05 8.75
N THR A 172 10.56 -13.77 8.36
CA THR A 172 11.37 -14.65 7.51
C THR A 172 12.29 -15.55 8.31
N GLY A 173 12.69 -15.15 9.52
CA GLY A 173 13.69 -15.87 10.32
C GLY A 173 15.12 -15.71 9.80
N THR A 174 15.34 -14.85 8.80
CA THR A 174 16.70 -14.55 8.31
C THR A 174 17.36 -13.50 9.19
N ARG A 175 18.59 -13.79 9.63
CA ARG A 175 19.42 -12.82 10.36
C ARG A 175 19.96 -11.70 9.45
N ARG A 176 19.91 -11.91 8.12
CA ARG A 176 20.41 -10.97 7.11
C ARG A 176 19.36 -9.97 6.63
N ALA A 177 18.15 -9.97 7.20
CA ALA A 177 17.08 -9.06 6.75
C ALA A 177 17.51 -7.59 6.79
N GLY A 178 18.22 -7.17 7.85
CA GLY A 178 18.76 -5.82 7.98
C GLY A 178 19.84 -5.51 6.92
N GLU A 179 20.74 -6.46 6.65
CA GLU A 179 21.76 -6.31 5.59
C GLU A 179 21.12 -6.17 4.21
N PHE A 180 20.14 -7.02 3.90
CA PHE A 180 19.42 -6.97 2.63
C PHE A 180 18.66 -5.66 2.49
N LEU A 181 17.93 -5.22 3.53
CA LEU A 181 17.20 -3.96 3.47
C LEU A 181 18.15 -2.76 3.31
N SER A 182 19.26 -2.75 4.03
CA SER A 182 20.30 -1.71 3.88
C SER A 182 20.87 -1.68 2.47
N TYR A 183 21.09 -2.86 1.87
CA TYR A 183 21.52 -2.97 0.47
C TYR A 183 20.45 -2.42 -0.50
N LEU A 184 19.17 -2.73 -0.29
CA LEU A 184 18.09 -2.19 -1.14
C LEU A 184 18.01 -0.66 -1.05
N VAL A 185 18.17 -0.09 0.15
CA VAL A 185 18.17 1.37 0.35
C VAL A 185 19.39 1.99 -0.33
N ALA A 186 20.58 1.46 -0.06
CA ALA A 186 21.84 1.99 -0.59
C ALA A 186 22.03 1.80 -2.11
N ASN A 187 21.18 1.02 -2.77
CA ASN A 187 21.21 0.84 -4.22
C ASN A 187 19.90 1.30 -4.87
N ASN A 188 19.04 1.99 -4.13
CA ASN A 188 17.74 2.49 -4.57
C ASN A 188 16.90 1.45 -5.33
N ILE A 189 16.85 0.22 -4.79
CA ILE A 189 16.19 -0.92 -5.44
C ILE A 189 14.68 -0.86 -5.16
N LEU A 190 14.00 0.06 -5.84
CA LEU A 190 12.54 0.15 -5.96
C LEU A 190 11.79 0.03 -4.63
N ILE A 191 12.38 0.55 -3.56
CA ILE A 191 11.75 0.69 -2.25
C ILE A 191 11.53 2.16 -1.92
N VAL A 192 10.43 2.44 -1.24
CA VAL A 192 9.99 3.78 -0.86
C VAL A 192 9.90 3.83 0.66
N THR A 193 10.54 4.83 1.27
CA THR A 193 10.40 5.12 2.71
C THR A 193 9.03 5.73 3.00
N LEU A 194 8.37 5.23 4.05
CA LEU A 194 7.03 5.64 4.46
C LEU A 194 7.03 6.59 5.65
N ASP A 195 8.14 6.68 6.37
CA ASP A 195 8.28 7.52 7.54
C ASP A 195 9.55 8.39 7.47
N GLY A 196 9.51 9.52 8.19
CA GLY A 196 10.66 10.42 8.29
C GLY A 196 11.85 9.84 9.06
N GLN A 197 11.66 8.70 9.74
CA GLN A 197 12.70 7.98 10.50
C GLN A 197 13.37 6.87 9.68
N GLY A 198 12.88 6.58 8.47
CA GLY A 198 13.44 5.56 7.59
C GLY A 198 13.38 4.15 8.17
N GLN A 199 12.32 3.81 8.92
CA GLN A 199 12.13 2.48 9.51
C GLN A 199 11.09 1.66 8.76
N TRP A 200 10.15 2.33 8.09
CA TRP A 200 9.10 1.68 7.33
C TRP A 200 9.28 1.89 5.85
N PHE A 201 9.18 0.79 5.12
CA PHE A 201 9.40 0.75 3.69
C PHE A 201 8.23 0.05 3.00
N ARG A 202 8.03 0.36 1.73
CA ARG A 202 7.23 -0.45 0.82
C ARG A 202 7.98 -0.64 -0.48
N PHE A 203 7.63 -1.67 -1.23
CA PHE A 203 8.02 -1.73 -2.63
C PHE A 203 7.21 -0.72 -3.46
N HIS A 204 7.81 -0.25 -4.54
CA HIS A 204 7.08 0.38 -5.64
C HIS A 204 6.00 -0.59 -6.16
N ALA A 205 4.78 -0.13 -6.45
CA ALA A 205 3.65 -1.02 -6.75
C ALA A 205 3.91 -2.02 -7.89
N LEU A 206 4.47 -1.56 -9.02
CA LEU A 206 4.80 -2.46 -10.14
C LEU A 206 5.82 -3.52 -9.76
N PHE A 207 6.82 -3.16 -8.96
CA PHE A 207 7.84 -4.10 -8.51
C PHE A 207 7.26 -5.12 -7.53
N ARG A 208 6.40 -4.68 -6.61
CA ARG A 208 5.69 -5.59 -5.69
C ARG A 208 4.84 -6.61 -6.46
N ARG A 209 4.11 -6.18 -7.49
CA ARG A 209 3.28 -7.06 -8.33
C ARG A 209 4.13 -8.09 -9.06
N TYR A 210 5.25 -7.66 -9.65
CA TYR A 210 6.23 -8.56 -10.24
C TYR A 210 6.75 -9.59 -9.21
N LEU A 211 7.18 -9.15 -8.03
CA LEU A 211 7.67 -10.03 -6.98
C LEU A 211 6.62 -11.02 -6.49
N LEU A 212 5.35 -10.63 -6.39
CA LEU A 212 4.26 -11.53 -6.03
C LEU A 212 4.04 -12.63 -7.08
N ARG A 213 4.18 -12.32 -8.37
CA ARG A 213 4.15 -13.32 -9.44
C ARG A 213 5.36 -14.25 -9.38
N GLN A 214 6.55 -13.71 -9.15
CA GLN A 214 7.76 -14.52 -9.01
C GLN A 214 7.69 -15.43 -7.76
N ALA A 215 7.11 -14.93 -6.67
CA ALA A 215 6.94 -15.68 -5.44
C ALA A 215 6.07 -16.93 -5.64
N SER A 216 4.97 -16.82 -6.39
CA SER A 216 4.08 -17.96 -6.65
C SER A 216 4.73 -19.05 -7.54
N GLN A 217 5.78 -18.71 -8.29
CA GLN A 217 6.51 -19.62 -9.17
C GLN A 217 7.75 -20.23 -8.49
N ASN A 218 8.48 -19.41 -7.72
CA ASN A 218 9.83 -19.75 -7.26
C ASN A 218 9.92 -20.05 -5.75
N VAL A 219 8.92 -19.64 -4.96
CA VAL A 219 8.92 -19.86 -3.52
C VAL A 219 7.89 -20.94 -3.17
N PRO A 220 8.24 -21.96 -2.38
CA PRO A 220 7.28 -22.97 -1.95
C PRO A 220 6.06 -22.35 -1.26
N ALA A 221 4.85 -22.76 -1.64
CA ALA A 221 3.61 -22.18 -1.10
C ALA A 221 3.54 -22.24 0.44
N GLY A 222 4.00 -23.35 1.03
CA GLY A 222 4.07 -23.49 2.50
C GLY A 222 5.03 -22.49 3.16
N ARG A 223 6.10 -22.09 2.46
CA ARG A 223 7.04 -21.07 2.93
C ARG A 223 6.39 -19.68 2.93
N LEU A 224 5.70 -19.31 1.86
CA LEU A 224 4.98 -18.03 1.79
C LEU A 224 3.88 -17.94 2.86
N GLN A 225 3.14 -19.03 3.09
CA GLN A 225 2.13 -19.09 4.15
C GLN A 225 2.74 -18.92 5.55
N ASP A 226 3.88 -19.56 5.83
CA ASP A 226 4.58 -19.42 7.11
C ASP A 226 5.08 -17.97 7.32
N VAL A 227 5.70 -17.37 6.31
CA VAL A 227 6.18 -15.98 6.38
C VAL A 227 5.03 -15.01 6.66
N ALA A 228 3.95 -15.12 5.90
CA ALA A 228 2.78 -14.27 6.07
C ALA A 228 2.10 -14.48 7.44
N ARG A 229 2.00 -15.73 7.92
CA ARG A 229 1.44 -16.05 9.24
C ARG A 229 2.28 -15.45 10.36
N ARG A 230 3.60 -15.62 10.33
CA ARG A 230 4.52 -15.05 11.32
C ARG A 230 4.51 -13.52 11.29
N GLY A 231 4.41 -12.93 10.10
CA GLY A 231 4.27 -11.49 9.93
C GLY A 231 2.94 -10.96 10.49
N SER A 232 1.82 -11.63 10.21
CA SER A 232 0.50 -11.30 10.78
C SER A 232 0.54 -11.32 12.31
N GLN A 233 1.16 -12.34 12.91
CA GLN A 233 1.32 -12.44 14.36
C GLN A 233 2.20 -11.32 14.93
N TRP A 234 3.31 -10.97 14.26
CA TRP A 234 4.17 -9.87 14.70
C TRP A 234 3.43 -8.54 14.67
N LEU A 235 2.72 -8.26 13.56
CA LEU A 235 1.91 -7.06 13.39
C LEU A 235 0.83 -6.95 14.47
N GLU A 236 0.12 -8.05 14.76
CA GLU A 236 -0.88 -8.09 15.84
C GLU A 236 -0.26 -7.74 17.20
N ARG A 237 0.92 -8.29 17.53
CA ARG A 237 1.62 -8.05 18.80
C ARG A 237 2.09 -6.60 18.96
N HIS A 238 2.40 -5.93 17.87
CA HIS A 238 2.85 -4.53 17.86
C HIS A 238 1.71 -3.53 17.63
N GLY A 239 0.45 -4.00 17.61
CA GLY A 239 -0.73 -3.14 17.50
C GLY A 239 -1.13 -2.75 16.07
N PHE A 240 -0.45 -3.29 15.05
CA PHE A 240 -0.80 -3.09 13.63
C PHE A 240 -1.93 -4.04 13.22
N ILE A 241 -3.13 -3.81 13.75
CA ILE A 241 -4.28 -4.72 13.61
C ILE A 241 -4.79 -4.82 12.16
N GLU A 242 -4.92 -3.70 11.46
CA GLU A 242 -5.41 -3.68 10.07
C GLU A 242 -4.45 -4.44 9.11
N PRO A 243 -3.13 -4.14 9.07
CA PRO A 243 -2.19 -4.93 8.26
C PRO A 243 -2.11 -6.41 8.65
N SER A 244 -2.27 -6.72 9.94
CA SER A 244 -2.31 -8.10 10.44
C SER A 244 -3.53 -8.86 9.90
N LEU A 245 -4.70 -8.20 9.86
CA LEU A 245 -5.94 -8.76 9.34
C LEU A 245 -5.86 -8.99 7.82
N ASP A 246 -5.30 -8.04 7.07
CA ASP A 246 -5.13 -8.19 5.63
C ASP A 246 -4.29 -9.43 5.28
N LEU A 247 -3.18 -9.65 6.00
CA LEU A 247 -2.39 -10.87 5.85
C LEU A 247 -3.18 -12.13 6.22
N ALA A 248 -3.90 -12.12 7.34
CA ALA A 248 -4.68 -13.27 7.79
C ALA A 248 -5.76 -13.66 6.77
N ILE A 249 -6.43 -12.67 6.17
CA ILE A 249 -7.39 -12.88 5.08
C ILE A 249 -6.68 -13.42 3.83
N GLN A 250 -5.54 -12.83 3.45
CA GLN A 250 -4.79 -13.23 2.26
C GLN A 250 -4.36 -14.70 2.30
N ILE A 251 -3.92 -15.19 3.46
CA ILE A 251 -3.55 -16.60 3.64
C ILE A 251 -4.70 -17.49 4.11
N GLN A 252 -5.92 -16.96 4.17
CA GLN A 252 -7.12 -17.68 4.61
C GLN A 252 -6.98 -18.29 6.03
N ASP A 253 -6.27 -17.62 6.93
CA ASP A 253 -6.13 -18.04 8.34
C ASP A 253 -7.36 -17.59 9.14
N ILE A 254 -8.38 -18.44 9.15
CA ILE A 254 -9.73 -18.15 9.65
C ILE A 254 -9.70 -17.69 11.11
N ALA A 255 -8.99 -18.42 11.98
CA ALA A 255 -9.05 -18.16 13.42
C ALA A 255 -8.45 -16.79 13.80
N PRO A 256 -7.25 -16.39 13.31
CA PRO A 256 -6.76 -15.02 13.46
C PRO A 256 -7.65 -13.97 12.79
N ALA A 257 -8.17 -14.22 11.59
CA ALA A 257 -9.03 -13.25 10.90
C ALA A 257 -10.30 -12.94 11.71
N VAL A 258 -10.98 -13.96 12.24
CA VAL A 258 -12.13 -13.79 13.15
C VAL A 258 -11.73 -12.96 14.36
N ARG A 259 -10.67 -13.34 15.08
CA ARG A 259 -10.23 -12.63 16.30
C ARG A 259 -9.87 -11.16 16.03
N LEU A 260 -9.20 -10.88 14.91
CA LEU A 260 -8.79 -9.52 14.53
C LEU A 260 -9.99 -8.65 14.17
N VAL A 261 -10.97 -9.18 13.42
CA VAL A 261 -12.24 -8.48 13.15
C VAL A 261 -12.99 -8.20 14.45
N GLU A 262 -13.02 -9.15 15.39
CA GLU A 262 -13.63 -8.91 16.70
C GLU A 262 -12.92 -7.80 17.49
N LYS A 263 -11.58 -7.77 17.48
CA LYS A 263 -10.81 -6.67 18.11
C LYS A 263 -11.14 -5.31 17.48
N LEU A 264 -11.35 -5.25 16.17
CA LEU A 264 -11.69 -4.01 15.46
C LEU A 264 -13.15 -3.57 15.63
N SER A 265 -14.05 -4.50 15.97
CA SER A 265 -15.50 -4.28 15.95
C SER A 265 -15.95 -3.04 16.73
N TRP A 266 -15.44 -2.87 17.96
CA TRP A 266 -15.79 -1.73 18.81
C TRP A 266 -15.28 -0.40 18.23
N SER A 267 -14.01 -0.36 17.77
CA SER A 267 -13.42 0.87 17.26
C SER A 267 -14.05 1.29 15.92
N LEU A 268 -14.23 0.36 14.99
CA LEU A 268 -14.81 0.67 13.68
C LEU A 268 -16.27 1.08 13.79
N VAL A 269 -17.09 0.35 14.54
CA VAL A 269 -18.53 0.62 14.60
C VAL A 269 -18.86 1.78 15.53
N ARG A 270 -18.34 1.79 16.76
CA ARG A 270 -18.75 2.77 17.78
C ARG A 270 -17.91 4.05 17.75
N GLN A 271 -16.59 3.93 17.61
CA GLN A 271 -15.69 5.08 17.74
C GLN A 271 -15.54 5.85 16.44
N LYS A 272 -15.31 5.15 15.32
CA LYS A 272 -15.07 5.77 13.99
C LYS A 272 -16.33 5.89 13.14
N GLY A 273 -17.39 5.13 13.42
CA GLY A 273 -18.62 5.12 12.61
C GLY A 273 -18.46 4.49 11.22
N TYR A 274 -17.44 3.66 11.02
CA TYR A 274 -17.14 2.98 9.75
C TYR A 274 -17.95 1.69 9.60
N LEU A 275 -19.28 1.85 9.55
CA LEU A 275 -20.25 0.75 9.54
C LEU A 275 -20.10 -0.14 8.30
N ALA A 276 -20.11 0.46 7.11
CA ALA A 276 -19.95 -0.26 5.85
C ALA A 276 -18.63 -1.06 5.78
N SER A 277 -17.53 -0.46 6.24
CA SER A 277 -16.22 -1.15 6.30
C SER A 277 -16.25 -2.36 7.23
N PHE A 278 -16.87 -2.23 8.42
CA PHE A 278 -17.00 -3.35 9.33
C PHE A 278 -17.88 -4.48 8.77
N ILE A 279 -18.99 -4.14 8.11
CA ILE A 279 -19.85 -5.14 7.45
C ILE A 279 -19.07 -5.87 6.36
N ALA A 280 -18.30 -5.16 5.53
CA ALA A 280 -17.47 -5.77 4.49
C ALA A 280 -16.41 -6.71 5.08
N LEU A 281 -15.77 -6.34 6.19
CA LEU A 281 -14.82 -7.22 6.89
C LEU A 281 -15.50 -8.47 7.47
N ALA A 282 -16.66 -8.32 8.11
CA ALA A 282 -17.42 -9.44 8.64
C ALA A 282 -17.84 -10.42 7.51
N GLN A 283 -18.27 -9.90 6.37
CA GLN A 283 -18.61 -10.70 5.20
C GLN A 283 -17.40 -11.45 4.64
N LYS A 284 -16.22 -10.80 4.53
CA LYS A 284 -14.98 -11.47 4.11
C LYS A 284 -14.65 -12.66 5.02
N VAL A 285 -14.76 -12.49 6.34
CA VAL A 285 -14.51 -13.59 7.30
C VAL A 285 -15.54 -14.72 7.17
N THR A 286 -16.82 -14.39 6.97
CA THR A 286 -17.87 -15.40 6.74
C THR A 286 -17.62 -16.19 5.45
N LEU A 287 -17.21 -15.54 4.38
CA LEU A 287 -16.86 -16.19 3.10
C LEU A 287 -15.66 -17.14 3.23
N LEU A 288 -14.74 -16.86 4.16
CA LEU A 288 -13.64 -17.76 4.51
C LEU A 288 -14.09 -18.97 5.37
N GLY A 289 -15.37 -19.06 5.73
CA GLY A 289 -15.89 -20.08 6.64
C GLY A 289 -15.72 -19.75 8.13
N GLY A 290 -15.29 -18.52 8.46
CA GLY A 290 -15.22 -18.04 9.83
C GLY A 290 -16.58 -17.62 10.38
N THR A 291 -16.74 -17.72 11.69
CA THR A 291 -17.93 -17.17 12.37
C THR A 291 -17.49 -16.21 13.46
N LEU A 292 -18.02 -14.98 13.43
CA LEU A 292 -17.80 -14.02 14.50
C LEU A 292 -18.44 -14.55 15.79
N GLY A 293 -17.78 -14.38 16.92
CA GLY A 293 -18.35 -14.62 18.23
C GLY A 293 -19.41 -13.58 18.59
N THR A 294 -19.86 -13.64 19.85
CA THR A 294 -21.05 -12.92 20.31
C THR A 294 -20.89 -11.41 20.25
N GLU A 295 -19.72 -10.87 20.66
CA GLU A 295 -19.43 -9.44 20.59
C GLU A 295 -19.33 -8.93 19.15
N GLY A 296 -18.58 -9.63 18.28
CA GLY A 296 -18.46 -9.24 16.87
C GLY A 296 -19.80 -9.27 16.15
N SER A 297 -20.62 -10.28 16.44
CA SER A 297 -21.98 -10.41 15.88
C SER A 297 -22.92 -9.32 16.41
N PHE A 298 -22.79 -8.89 17.67
CA PHE A 298 -23.54 -7.74 18.20
C PHE A 298 -23.21 -6.45 17.45
N TRP A 299 -21.92 -6.17 17.24
CA TRP A 299 -21.50 -5.00 16.47
C TRP A 299 -21.90 -5.09 15.00
N LEU A 300 -21.98 -6.30 14.44
CA LEU A 300 -22.46 -6.51 13.07
C LEU A 300 -23.95 -6.20 12.97
N ALA A 301 -24.77 -6.72 13.89
CA ALA A 301 -26.18 -6.38 13.96
C ALA A 301 -26.38 -4.88 14.11
N TRP A 302 -25.59 -4.23 14.97
CA TRP A 302 -25.63 -2.77 15.13
C TRP A 302 -25.33 -2.04 13.83
N ALA A 303 -24.22 -2.36 13.16
CA ALA A 303 -23.85 -1.74 11.88
C ALA A 303 -24.93 -1.94 10.81
N LEU A 304 -25.49 -3.15 10.69
CA LEU A 304 -26.55 -3.48 9.74
C LEU A 304 -27.83 -2.67 10.00
N ILE A 305 -28.23 -2.46 11.26
CA ILE A 305 -29.41 -1.65 11.59
C ILE A 305 -29.23 -0.20 11.11
N PHE A 306 -28.07 0.40 11.36
CA PHE A 306 -27.81 1.79 11.00
C PHE A 306 -27.64 1.97 9.48
N GLU A 307 -27.14 0.95 8.78
CA GLU A 307 -27.13 0.87 7.30
C GLU A 307 -28.50 0.45 6.71
N ARG A 308 -29.54 0.33 7.54
CA ARG A 308 -30.93 -0.04 7.15
C ARG A 308 -31.07 -1.43 6.53
N ARG A 309 -30.13 -2.33 6.80
CA ARG A 309 -30.10 -3.73 6.36
C ARG A 309 -30.79 -4.62 7.42
N TYR A 310 -32.07 -4.35 7.67
CA TYR A 310 -32.78 -4.89 8.84
C TYR A 310 -32.99 -6.40 8.86
N GLU A 311 -33.14 -7.04 7.69
CA GLU A 311 -33.28 -8.50 7.60
C GLU A 311 -31.95 -9.20 7.93
N GLU A 312 -30.85 -8.72 7.37
CA GLU A 312 -29.51 -9.24 7.72
C GLU A 312 -29.19 -8.99 9.21
N ALA A 313 -29.62 -7.85 9.76
CA ALA A 313 -29.50 -7.59 11.19
C ALA A 313 -30.30 -8.61 12.02
N ARG A 314 -31.50 -8.99 11.56
CA ARG A 314 -32.34 -10.00 12.22
C ARG A 314 -31.66 -11.36 12.24
N GLU A 315 -31.06 -11.79 11.13
CA GLU A 315 -30.29 -13.03 11.04
C GLU A 315 -29.08 -13.02 11.99
N ALA A 316 -28.32 -11.93 12.02
CA ALA A 316 -27.21 -11.75 12.95
C ALA A 316 -27.65 -11.86 14.42
N ILE A 317 -28.80 -11.24 14.78
CA ILE A 317 -29.36 -11.32 16.14
C ILE A 317 -29.80 -12.74 16.50
N LEU A 318 -30.39 -13.49 15.55
CA LEU A 318 -30.78 -14.88 15.78
C LEU A 318 -29.53 -15.77 16.00
N ALA A 319 -28.48 -15.56 15.21
CA ALA A 319 -27.21 -16.27 15.36
C ALA A 319 -26.56 -16.00 16.73
N ILE A 320 -26.64 -14.77 17.23
CA ILE A 320 -26.20 -14.41 18.59
C ILE A 320 -26.94 -15.25 19.64
N LYS A 321 -28.28 -15.30 19.56
CA LYS A 321 -29.12 -16.01 20.55
C LYS A 321 -28.83 -17.52 20.57
N ALA A 322 -28.81 -18.15 19.40
CA ALA A 322 -28.48 -19.57 19.27
C ALA A 322 -27.11 -19.91 19.87
N ARG A 323 -26.12 -19.01 19.70
CA ARG A 323 -24.77 -19.19 20.25
C ARG A 323 -24.73 -19.03 21.77
N ILE A 324 -25.46 -18.07 22.33
CA ILE A 324 -25.58 -17.90 23.79
C ILE A 324 -26.19 -19.15 24.42
N GLU A 325 -27.24 -19.70 23.82
CA GLU A 325 -27.90 -20.94 24.27
C GLU A 325 -26.96 -22.15 24.23
N ALA A 326 -26.17 -22.27 23.16
CA ALA A 326 -25.18 -23.34 23.03
C ALA A 326 -23.92 -23.18 23.90
N SER A 327 -23.70 -22.00 24.49
CA SER A 327 -22.47 -21.69 25.24
C SER A 327 -22.51 -22.13 26.70
N VAL A 328 -21.42 -22.73 27.18
CA VAL A 328 -21.20 -23.05 28.60
C VAL A 328 -20.48 -21.88 29.26
N VAL A 329 -21.26 -20.87 29.69
CA VAL A 329 -20.77 -19.66 30.38
C VAL A 329 -21.46 -19.50 31.73
N SER A 330 -20.88 -18.70 32.63
CA SER A 330 -21.51 -18.40 33.93
C SER A 330 -22.87 -17.72 33.74
N ALA A 331 -23.77 -17.87 34.71
CA ALA A 331 -25.11 -17.27 34.65
C ALA A 331 -25.06 -15.73 34.46
N GLU A 332 -24.11 -15.08 35.13
CA GLU A 332 -23.88 -13.63 35.04
C GLU A 332 -23.41 -13.20 33.63
N HIS A 333 -22.48 -13.95 33.05
CA HIS A 333 -22.00 -13.68 31.68
C HIS A 333 -23.11 -13.93 30.65
N ARG A 334 -23.90 -15.00 30.83
CA ARG A 334 -25.07 -15.29 29.99
C ARG A 334 -26.09 -14.15 30.03
N GLN A 335 -26.41 -13.64 31.21
CA GLN A 335 -27.35 -12.53 31.37
C GLN A 335 -26.88 -11.27 30.61
N THR A 336 -25.58 -10.96 30.70
CA THR A 336 -24.96 -9.82 29.99
C THR A 336 -25.08 -9.96 28.46
N LEU A 337 -24.77 -11.14 27.92
CA LEU A 337 -24.86 -11.40 26.48
C LEU A 337 -26.31 -11.37 25.99
N THR A 338 -27.25 -11.92 26.75
CA THR A 338 -28.69 -11.88 26.43
C THR A 338 -29.21 -10.45 26.40
N ALA A 339 -28.83 -9.62 27.38
CA ALA A 339 -29.22 -8.21 27.40
C ALA A 339 -28.75 -7.44 26.16
N LYS A 340 -27.52 -7.72 25.67
CA LYS A 340 -27.01 -7.15 24.41
C LYS A 340 -27.82 -7.61 23.20
N ALA A 341 -28.13 -8.90 23.11
CA ALA A 341 -28.94 -9.46 22.03
C ALA A 341 -30.35 -8.86 21.99
N ASP A 342 -30.97 -8.68 23.16
CA ASP A 342 -32.29 -8.07 23.28
C ASP A 342 -32.26 -6.56 22.99
N LEU A 343 -31.20 -5.85 23.38
CA LEU A 343 -31.01 -4.46 22.98
C LEU A 343 -30.96 -4.34 21.45
N ALA A 344 -30.12 -5.13 20.77
CA ALA A 344 -30.03 -5.13 19.31
C ALA A 344 -31.40 -5.45 18.66
N ARG A 345 -32.16 -6.40 19.22
CA ARG A 345 -33.51 -6.74 18.77
C ARG A 345 -34.49 -5.58 18.92
N ILE A 346 -34.54 -4.94 20.09
CA ILE A 346 -35.45 -3.81 20.37
C ILE A 346 -35.14 -2.64 19.43
N VAL A 347 -33.85 -2.34 19.23
CA VAL A 347 -33.40 -1.28 18.33
C VAL A 347 -33.81 -1.62 16.89
N ASN A 348 -33.54 -2.83 16.39
CA ASN A 348 -33.94 -3.25 15.04
C ASN A 348 -35.46 -3.09 14.82
N GLN A 349 -36.28 -3.57 15.76
CA GLN A 349 -37.74 -3.43 15.68
C GLN A 349 -38.20 -1.97 15.68
N THR A 350 -37.58 -1.12 16.49
CA THR A 350 -37.91 0.31 16.56
C THR A 350 -37.64 1.02 15.22
N PHE A 351 -36.49 0.72 14.58
CA PHE A 351 -36.13 1.31 13.29
C PHE A 351 -36.99 0.76 12.14
N VAL A 352 -37.30 -0.53 12.15
CA VAL A 352 -38.23 -1.15 11.18
C VAL A 352 -39.62 -0.53 11.28
N ILE A 353 -40.16 -0.32 12.50
CA ILE A 353 -41.49 0.29 12.71
C ILE A 353 -41.50 1.77 12.30
N ARG A 354 -40.39 2.50 12.51
CA ARG A 354 -40.29 3.94 12.14
C ARG A 354 -39.95 4.19 10.67
N ALA A 355 -39.36 3.22 9.96
CA ALA A 355 -39.04 3.33 8.53
C ALA A 355 -40.25 3.67 7.64
N PRO A 356 -41.44 3.02 7.78
CA PRO A 356 -42.62 3.40 7.00
C PRO A 356 -43.24 4.72 7.47
N ILE A 357 -43.12 5.10 8.75
CA ILE A 357 -43.75 6.32 9.29
C ILE A 357 -43.17 7.59 8.66
N ARG A 358 -41.87 7.61 8.31
CA ARG A 358 -41.27 8.77 7.59
C ARG A 358 -41.72 8.90 6.14
N ASN A 359 -42.07 7.81 5.46
CA ASN A 359 -42.56 7.84 4.07
C ASN A 359 -44.03 8.26 3.96
N ILE A 360 -44.78 8.28 5.07
CA ILE A 360 -46.18 8.74 5.09
C ILE A 360 -46.26 10.28 5.06
N TRP A 361 -45.23 10.99 5.53
CA TRP A 361 -45.17 12.46 5.53
C TRP A 361 -44.60 13.09 4.25
N THR A 362 -44.18 12.28 3.28
CA THR A 362 -43.71 12.74 1.96
C THR A 362 -44.72 12.49 0.84
N ASN A 363 -45.95 12.09 1.16
CA ASN A 363 -47.03 11.97 0.18
C ASN A 363 -47.69 13.35 -0.05
N PRO A 364 -47.58 13.97 -1.24
CA PRO A 364 -48.20 15.27 -1.53
C PRO A 364 -49.74 15.25 -1.43
N GLU A 365 -50.36 14.07 -1.38
CA GLU A 365 -51.82 13.93 -1.34
C GLU A 365 -52.45 14.09 0.05
N ILE A 366 -51.68 14.21 1.14
CA ILE A 366 -52.24 14.35 2.50
C ILE A 366 -52.32 15.81 2.97
N THR A 367 -51.79 16.78 2.21
CA THR A 367 -51.92 18.24 2.52
C THR A 367 -53.01 18.97 1.72
N ARG A 368 -54.00 18.25 1.18
CA ARG A 368 -55.24 18.86 0.68
C ARG A 368 -56.48 18.11 1.19
N ARG A 369 -56.88 18.42 2.42
CA ARG A 369 -58.29 18.67 2.78
C ARG A 369 -58.40 19.21 4.19
#